data_AF-A0A7X9EYA7-F1
#
_entry.id   AF-A0A7X9EYA7-F1
#
_cell.length_a   1.000
_cell.length_b   1.000
_cell.length_c   1.000
_cell.angle_alpha   90.00
_cell.angle_beta   90.00
_cell.angle_gamma   90.00
#
_symmetry.space_group_name_H-M   'P 1'
#
loop_
_entity.id
_entity.type
_entity.pdbx_description
1 polymer ?
#
loop_
_entity_poly.entity_id
_entity_poly.type
_entity_poly.pdbx_seq_one_letter_code
_entity_poly.pdbx_strand_id
1 'polypeptide(L)'
;MAEKVGFMSILFVAISFILAAGVPVAGIIYLKKGKRLNIKALLWGTVLFIVFVLVLEQILHFFIFGSSPQNSEIYKNPVLYILYFGLVAGIFEETARFIGFKYLLHVKNDESLNTGICYGLGHGGFEAILFGGLPAALNLFVSVMINTGASKIIESMPPALVNTLINAAPLQFLMGGMERFFSIIIQISLSVLVLRAVAHKKWSFYFLAVGLHSIVGFVAVLYQKKIIDNVYYVEGFACVLAIGIALLVYALVIKPSILAKSMDKNNEPL
;
A
#
# COMPACT_ATOMS: atom_id res chain seq x y z
N MET A 1 -16.48 28.52 24.21
CA MET A 1 -17.03 27.90 22.97
C MET A 1 -16.36 26.55 22.86
N ALA A 2 -17.08 25.44 22.73
CA ALA A 2 -16.41 24.15 22.49
C ALA A 2 -15.61 24.26 21.19
N GLU A 3 -14.32 23.94 21.21
CA GLU A 3 -13.47 24.00 20.03
C GLU A 3 -14.03 23.07 18.95
N LYS A 4 -14.14 23.60 17.73
CA LYS A 4 -14.70 22.89 16.57
C LYS A 4 -13.57 22.41 15.66
N VAL A 5 -13.79 21.30 14.97
CA VAL A 5 -12.92 20.88 13.88
C VAL A 5 -13.07 21.86 12.72
N GLY A 6 -11.94 22.42 12.28
CA GLY A 6 -11.89 23.36 11.17
C GLY A 6 -12.35 22.74 9.84
N PHE A 7 -13.00 23.55 9.00
CA PHE A 7 -13.50 23.12 7.68
C PHE A 7 -12.40 22.50 6.81
N MET A 8 -11.21 23.10 6.77
CA MET A 8 -10.09 22.60 5.97
C MET A 8 -9.62 21.22 6.44
N SER A 9 -9.64 20.95 7.75
CA SER A 9 -9.30 19.64 8.29
C SER A 9 -10.30 18.59 7.82
N ILE A 10 -11.61 18.87 7.92
CA ILE A 10 -12.67 17.96 7.44
C ILE A 10 -12.53 17.69 5.94
N LEU A 11 -12.29 18.73 5.14
CA LEU A 11 -12.08 18.61 3.70
C LEU A 11 -10.89 17.70 3.39
N PHE A 12 -9.75 17.87 4.06
CA PHE A 12 -8.57 17.06 3.83
C PHE A 12 -8.71 15.62 4.34
N VAL A 13 -9.43 15.39 5.45
CA VAL A 13 -9.81 14.02 5.84
C VAL A 13 -10.70 13.38 4.76
N ALA A 14 -11.67 14.11 4.21
CA ALA A 14 -12.54 13.61 3.14
C ALA A 14 -11.76 13.26 1.87
N ILE A 15 -10.80 14.12 1.47
CA ILE A 15 -9.92 13.82 0.34
C ILE A 15 -9.08 12.58 0.64
N SER A 16 -8.53 12.46 1.85
CA SER A 16 -7.77 11.26 2.23
C SER A 16 -8.59 9.98 2.21
N PHE A 17 -9.86 10.04 2.63
CA PHE A 17 -10.79 8.92 2.48
C PHE A 17 -10.98 8.53 1.02
N ILE A 18 -11.18 9.51 0.12
CA ILE A 18 -11.34 9.25 -1.32
C ILE A 18 -10.06 8.65 -1.92
N LEU A 19 -8.88 9.16 -1.55
CA LEU A 19 -7.61 8.63 -2.02
C LEU A 19 -7.36 7.19 -1.54
N ALA A 20 -7.64 6.90 -0.26
CA ALA A 20 -7.35 5.60 0.32
C ALA A 20 -8.41 4.53 0.00
N ALA A 21 -9.70 4.88 -0.05
CA ALA A 21 -10.79 3.94 -0.29
C ALA A 21 -11.48 4.12 -1.64
N GLY A 22 -11.67 5.37 -2.09
CA GLY A 22 -12.31 5.67 -3.37
C GLY A 22 -11.49 5.21 -4.58
N VAL A 23 -10.19 5.46 -4.58
CA VAL A 23 -9.28 5.07 -5.68
C VAL A 23 -9.27 3.56 -5.94
N PRO A 24 -9.07 2.67 -4.95
CA PRO A 24 -9.06 1.24 -5.24
C PRO A 24 -10.43 0.73 -5.71
N VAL A 25 -11.53 1.23 -5.12
CA VAL A 25 -12.89 0.89 -5.57
C VAL A 25 -13.13 1.34 -7.01
N ALA A 26 -12.74 2.57 -7.35
CA ALA A 26 -12.85 3.09 -8.71
C ALA A 26 -12.01 2.26 -9.70
N GLY A 27 -10.80 1.84 -9.31
CA GLY A 27 -9.93 0.96 -10.08
C GLY A 27 -10.60 -0.38 -10.40
N ILE A 28 -11.25 -1.01 -9.41
CA ILE A 28 -11.97 -2.28 -9.60
C ILE A 28 -13.15 -2.08 -10.57
N ILE A 29 -13.93 -1.01 -10.39
CA ILE A 29 -15.08 -0.69 -11.26
C ILE A 29 -14.61 -0.46 -12.70
N TYR A 30 -13.51 0.29 -12.88
CA TYR A 30 -12.92 0.56 -14.19
C TYR A 30 -12.48 -0.74 -14.89
N LEU A 31 -11.75 -1.61 -14.19
CA LEU A 31 -11.31 -2.90 -14.73
C LEU A 31 -12.49 -3.82 -15.07
N LYS A 32 -13.55 -3.80 -14.24
CA LYS A 32 -14.78 -4.56 -14.49
C LYS A 32 -15.49 -4.08 -15.76
N LYS A 33 -15.70 -2.77 -15.91
CA LYS A 33 -16.34 -2.18 -17.10
C LYS A 33 -15.55 -2.47 -18.38
N GLY A 34 -14.23 -2.48 -18.30
CA GLY A 34 -13.36 -2.83 -19.42
C GLY A 34 -13.22 -4.33 -19.72
N LYS A 35 -13.93 -5.22 -18.99
CA LYS A 35 -13.76 -6.69 -19.06
C LYS A 35 -12.31 -7.15 -18.84
N ARG A 36 -11.54 -6.40 -18.04
CA ARG A 36 -10.13 -6.66 -17.68
C ARG A 36 -9.96 -7.20 -16.26
N LEU A 37 -11.05 -7.26 -15.49
CA LEU A 37 -11.01 -7.70 -14.09
C LEU A 37 -10.75 -9.21 -13.99
N ASN A 38 -9.63 -9.59 -13.37
CA ASN A 38 -9.38 -10.94 -12.88
C ASN A 38 -9.74 -11.02 -11.39
N ILE A 39 -10.96 -11.48 -11.09
CA ILE A 39 -11.47 -11.57 -9.71
C ILE A 39 -10.64 -12.52 -8.85
N LYS A 40 -10.17 -13.65 -9.40
CA LYS A 40 -9.33 -14.59 -8.65
C LYS A 40 -8.03 -13.93 -8.20
N ALA A 41 -7.39 -13.18 -9.09
CA ALA A 41 -6.17 -12.46 -8.76
C ALA A 41 -6.40 -11.38 -7.70
N LEU A 42 -7.48 -10.60 -7.84
CA LEU A 42 -7.90 -9.62 -6.83
C LEU A 42 -8.08 -10.26 -5.45
N LEU A 43 -8.85 -11.35 -5.36
CA LEU A 43 -9.11 -12.03 -4.09
C LEU A 43 -7.84 -12.62 -3.47
N TRP A 44 -6.99 -13.27 -4.27
CA TRP A 44 -5.73 -13.82 -3.76
C TRP A 44 -4.76 -12.72 -3.31
N GLY A 45 -4.75 -11.55 -3.96
CA GLY A 45 -4.00 -10.39 -3.51
C GLY A 45 -4.44 -9.94 -2.10
N THR A 46 -5.75 -9.83 -1.88
CA THR A 46 -6.29 -9.47 -0.56
C THR A 46 -6.02 -10.54 0.50
N VAL A 47 -6.29 -11.81 0.20
CA VAL A 47 -6.13 -12.90 1.18
C VAL A 47 -4.67 -13.08 1.58
N LEU A 48 -3.74 -13.05 0.62
CA LEU A 48 -2.34 -13.26 0.92
C LEU A 48 -1.70 -12.05 1.61
N PHE A 49 -2.16 -10.82 1.37
CA PHE A 49 -1.81 -9.68 2.21
C PHE A 49 -2.18 -9.95 3.67
N ILE A 50 -3.43 -10.35 3.93
CA ILE A 50 -3.89 -10.63 5.30
C ILE A 50 -3.01 -11.73 5.94
N VAL A 51 -2.80 -12.83 5.23
CA VAL A 51 -2.03 -13.96 5.78
C VAL A 51 -0.56 -13.60 5.98
N PHE A 52 0.12 -13.02 5.00
CA PHE A 52 1.55 -12.79 5.09
C PHE A 52 1.90 -11.57 5.92
N VAL A 53 1.19 -10.45 5.74
CA VAL A 53 1.54 -9.16 6.37
C VAL A 53 0.87 -9.01 7.74
N LEU A 54 -0.43 -9.29 7.82
CA LEU A 54 -1.15 -9.10 9.09
C LEU A 54 -0.96 -10.26 10.08
N VAL A 55 -0.54 -11.44 9.61
CA VAL A 55 -0.38 -12.63 10.47
C VAL A 55 1.06 -13.10 10.52
N LEU A 56 1.62 -13.64 9.43
CA LEU A 56 2.93 -14.31 9.47
C LEU A 56 4.08 -13.35 9.80
N GLU A 57 4.07 -12.13 9.25
CA GLU A 57 5.06 -11.10 9.56
C GLU A 57 4.99 -10.69 11.03
N GLN A 58 3.79 -10.52 11.58
CA GLN A 58 3.59 -10.21 13.01
C GLN A 58 4.07 -11.34 13.92
N ILE A 59 3.84 -12.60 13.52
CA ILE A 59 4.36 -13.77 14.23
C ILE A 59 5.90 -13.76 14.21
N LEU A 60 6.53 -13.44 13.07
CA LEU A 60 7.99 -13.31 13.00
C LEU A 60 8.48 -12.20 13.94
N HIS A 61 7.84 -11.04 13.95
CA HIS A 61 8.18 -9.97 14.89
C HIS A 61 8.10 -10.45 16.33
N PHE A 62 7.04 -11.18 16.70
CA PHE A 62 6.91 -11.74 18.04
C PHE A 62 8.06 -12.70 18.39
N PHE A 63 8.48 -13.58 17.48
CA PHE A 63 9.61 -14.47 17.74
C PHE A 63 10.95 -13.74 17.89
N ILE A 64 11.15 -12.64 17.15
CA ILE A 64 12.40 -11.87 17.17
C ILE A 64 12.48 -10.94 18.39
N PHE A 65 11.36 -10.33 18.78
CA PHE A 65 11.32 -9.28 19.80
C PHE A 65 10.75 -9.75 21.14
N GLY A 66 10.03 -10.88 21.17
CA GLY A 66 9.34 -11.39 22.35
C GLY A 66 8.24 -10.46 22.88
N SER A 67 7.89 -10.63 24.15
CA SER A 67 6.87 -9.83 24.85
C SER A 67 7.36 -8.44 25.28
N SER A 68 8.66 -8.16 25.21
CA SER A 68 9.25 -6.86 25.54
C SER A 68 10.18 -6.38 24.42
N PRO A 69 9.62 -5.96 23.27
CA PRO A 69 10.42 -5.58 22.09
C PRO A 69 11.50 -4.55 22.36
N GLN A 70 11.25 -3.62 23.28
CA GLN A 70 12.15 -2.52 23.63
C GLN A 70 13.49 -3.02 24.22
N ASN A 71 13.51 -4.23 24.76
CA ASN A 71 14.69 -4.82 25.38
C ASN A 71 15.60 -5.56 24.38
N SER A 72 15.14 -5.79 23.15
CA SER A 72 15.93 -6.53 22.15
C SER A 72 17.10 -5.69 21.61
N GLU A 73 18.21 -6.34 21.30
CA GLU A 73 19.39 -5.68 20.73
C GLU A 73 19.11 -5.06 19.35
N ILE A 74 18.22 -5.70 18.56
CA ILE A 74 17.76 -5.14 17.28
C ILE A 74 16.96 -3.87 17.52
N TYR A 75 16.11 -3.80 18.56
CA TYR A 75 15.31 -2.61 18.84
C TYR A 75 16.15 -1.41 19.28
N LYS A 76 17.17 -1.67 20.10
CA LYS A 76 18.08 -0.65 20.63
C LYS A 76 19.02 -0.08 19.58
N ASN A 77 19.38 -0.86 18.57
CA ASN A 77 20.24 -0.41 17.48
C ASN A 77 19.39 0.12 16.31
N PRO A 78 19.35 1.45 16.05
CA PRO A 78 18.49 2.02 15.02
C PRO A 78 18.77 1.47 13.62
N VAL A 79 20.04 1.23 13.28
CA VAL A 79 20.43 0.71 11.97
C VAL A 79 19.90 -0.71 11.78
N LEU A 80 20.09 -1.60 12.77
CA LEU A 80 19.58 -2.96 12.70
C LEU A 80 18.04 -2.98 12.67
N TYR A 81 17.38 -2.09 13.42
CA TYR A 81 15.93 -1.97 13.40
C TYR A 81 15.39 -1.59 12.03
N ILE A 82 15.97 -0.56 11.40
CA ILE A 82 15.58 -0.10 10.05
C ILE A 82 15.80 -1.22 9.04
N LEU A 83 17.00 -1.82 9.03
CA LEU A 83 17.33 -2.90 8.10
C LEU A 83 16.40 -4.09 8.29
N TYR A 84 16.12 -4.49 9.52
CA TYR A 84 15.23 -5.60 9.81
C TYR A 84 13.81 -5.34 9.29
N PHE A 85 13.17 -4.24 9.72
CA PHE A 85 11.76 -4.02 9.39
C PHE A 85 11.54 -3.79 7.88
N GLY A 86 12.41 -3.01 7.22
CA GLY A 86 12.26 -2.81 5.78
C GLY A 86 12.56 -4.07 4.95
N LEU A 87 13.56 -4.88 5.34
CA LEU A 87 13.82 -6.15 4.65
C LEU A 87 12.68 -7.14 4.86
N VAL A 88 12.18 -7.27 6.09
CA VAL A 88 11.09 -8.18 6.41
C VAL A 88 9.83 -7.81 5.64
N ALA A 89 9.45 -6.52 5.61
CA ALA A 89 8.30 -6.06 4.84
C ALA A 89 8.43 -6.46 3.34
N GLY A 90 9.55 -6.13 2.71
CA GLY A 90 9.78 -6.47 1.31
C GLY A 90 9.81 -7.97 1.03
N ILE A 91 10.39 -8.78 1.93
CA ILE A 91 10.43 -10.24 1.78
C ILE A 91 9.02 -10.82 1.91
N PHE A 92 8.27 -10.47 2.96
CA PHE A 92 6.97 -11.06 3.22
C PHE A 92 5.96 -10.70 2.14
N GLU A 93 5.91 -9.42 1.75
CA GLU A 93 4.96 -8.95 0.74
C GLU A 93 5.22 -9.54 -0.65
N GLU A 94 6.48 -9.53 -1.10
CA GLU A 94 6.79 -10.07 -2.41
C GLU A 94 6.76 -11.61 -2.43
N THR A 95 7.06 -12.27 -1.30
CA THR A 95 6.88 -13.74 -1.18
C THR A 95 5.40 -14.11 -1.25
N ALA A 96 4.52 -13.32 -0.64
CA ALA A 96 3.08 -13.49 -0.75
C ALA A 96 2.64 -13.44 -2.23
N ARG A 97 3.06 -12.40 -2.97
CA ARG A 97 2.82 -12.29 -4.42
C ARG A 97 3.35 -13.47 -5.20
N PHE A 98 4.59 -13.85 -4.93
CA PHE A 98 5.24 -14.97 -5.59
C PHE A 98 4.43 -16.27 -5.42
N ILE A 99 4.00 -16.58 -4.19
CA ILE A 99 3.19 -17.76 -3.90
C ILE A 99 1.84 -17.67 -4.60
N GLY A 100 1.20 -16.49 -4.54
CA GLY A 100 -0.06 -16.23 -5.20
C GLY A 100 0.00 -16.50 -6.71
N PHE A 101 1.00 -15.95 -7.39
CA PHE A 101 1.16 -16.15 -8.83
C PHE A 101 1.58 -17.57 -9.20
N LYS A 102 2.57 -18.14 -8.50
CA LYS A 102 3.15 -19.43 -8.88
C LYS A 102 2.27 -20.62 -8.51
N TYR A 103 1.73 -20.63 -7.28
CA TYR A 103 1.12 -21.83 -6.71
C TYR A 103 -0.41 -21.75 -6.61
N LEU A 104 -1.01 -20.56 -6.57
CA LEU A 104 -2.46 -20.43 -6.46
C LEU A 104 -3.11 -20.10 -7.80
N LEU A 105 -2.56 -19.11 -8.51
CA LEU A 105 -3.03 -18.69 -9.83
C LEU A 105 -2.43 -19.49 -10.97
N HIS A 106 -1.34 -20.23 -10.73
CA HIS A 106 -0.66 -21.07 -11.74
C HIS A 106 -0.30 -20.29 -13.01
N VAL A 107 0.24 -19.08 -12.82
CA VAL A 107 0.57 -18.13 -13.88
C VAL A 107 1.49 -18.75 -14.94
N LYS A 108 1.14 -18.52 -16.21
CA LYS A 108 1.90 -18.96 -17.39
C LYS A 108 2.55 -17.78 -18.12
N ASN A 109 3.33 -18.06 -19.16
CA ASN A 109 4.06 -17.06 -19.93
C ASN A 109 3.17 -16.14 -20.79
N ASP A 110 1.95 -16.58 -21.11
CA ASP A 110 0.93 -15.84 -21.86
C ASP A 110 -0.06 -15.09 -20.95
N GLU A 111 0.15 -15.13 -19.63
CA GLU A 111 -0.75 -14.53 -18.65
C GLU A 111 -0.90 -13.01 -18.86
N SER A 112 -2.14 -12.53 -18.72
CA SER A 112 -2.44 -11.12 -18.90
C SER A 112 -1.78 -10.26 -17.80
N LEU A 113 -1.22 -9.11 -18.18
CA LEU A 113 -0.76 -8.11 -17.19
C LEU A 113 -1.88 -7.64 -16.26
N ASN A 114 -3.14 -7.73 -16.70
CA ASN A 114 -4.29 -7.42 -15.84
C ASN A 114 -4.36 -8.34 -14.61
N THR A 115 -3.81 -9.56 -14.66
CA THR A 115 -3.70 -10.45 -13.49
C THR A 115 -2.81 -9.84 -12.42
N GLY A 116 -1.66 -9.26 -12.80
CA GLY A 116 -0.78 -8.53 -11.89
C GLY A 116 -1.42 -7.25 -11.35
N ILE A 117 -2.10 -6.48 -12.21
CA ILE A 117 -2.82 -5.26 -11.80
C ILE A 117 -3.93 -5.59 -10.81
N CYS A 118 -4.75 -6.62 -11.08
CA CYS A 118 -5.84 -7.02 -10.20
C CYS A 118 -5.29 -7.56 -8.87
N TYR A 119 -4.22 -8.35 -8.89
CA TYR A 119 -3.57 -8.81 -7.65
C TYR A 119 -3.09 -7.63 -6.81
N GLY A 120 -2.31 -6.72 -7.40
CA GLY A 120 -1.79 -5.56 -6.69
C GLY A 120 -2.88 -4.63 -6.18
N LEU A 121 -3.98 -4.49 -6.91
CA LEU A 121 -5.16 -3.75 -6.47
C LEU A 121 -5.88 -4.45 -5.31
N GLY A 122 -5.90 -5.79 -5.28
CA GLY A 122 -6.47 -6.56 -4.18
C GLY A 122 -5.62 -6.46 -2.91
N HIS A 123 -4.30 -6.51 -3.07
CA HIS A 123 -3.33 -6.34 -1.98
C HIS A 123 -3.31 -4.89 -1.48
N GLY A 124 -2.77 -3.98 -2.30
CA GLY A 124 -2.55 -2.58 -1.92
C GLY A 124 -3.84 -1.78 -1.78
N GLY A 125 -4.90 -2.15 -2.50
CA GLY A 125 -6.21 -1.52 -2.31
C GLY A 125 -6.87 -1.90 -0.98
N PHE A 126 -6.76 -3.17 -0.56
CA PHE A 126 -7.25 -3.58 0.76
C PHE A 126 -6.42 -2.94 1.87
N GLU A 127 -5.09 -2.94 1.75
CA GLU A 127 -4.19 -2.24 2.66
C GLU A 127 -4.55 -0.75 2.80
N ALA A 128 -4.77 -0.06 1.67
CA ALA A 128 -5.16 1.35 1.65
C ALA A 128 -6.51 1.60 2.32
N ILE A 129 -7.51 0.76 2.06
CA ILE A 129 -8.81 0.85 2.74
C ILE A 129 -8.66 0.62 4.24
N LEU A 130 -7.90 -0.39 4.65
CA LEU A 130 -7.76 -0.77 6.05
C LEU A 130 -7.00 0.28 6.86
N PHE A 131 -5.85 0.77 6.35
CA PHE A 131 -4.95 1.64 7.10
C PHE A 131 -5.10 3.14 6.79
N GLY A 132 -5.84 3.53 5.75
CA GLY A 132 -6.17 4.94 5.48
C GLY A 132 -7.65 5.21 5.37
N GLY A 133 -8.39 4.37 4.63
CA GLY A 133 -9.82 4.55 4.40
C GLY A 133 -10.64 4.48 5.69
N LEU A 134 -10.50 3.42 6.47
CA LEU A 134 -11.24 3.22 7.71
C LEU A 134 -10.88 4.29 8.77
N PRO A 135 -9.58 4.61 9.03
CA PRO A 135 -9.22 5.73 9.91
C PRO A 135 -9.77 7.08 9.44
N ALA A 136 -9.72 7.39 8.13
CA ALA A 136 -10.27 8.64 7.60
C ALA A 136 -11.79 8.70 7.76
N ALA A 137 -12.51 7.59 7.55
CA ALA A 137 -13.95 7.50 7.80
C ALA A 137 -14.30 7.75 9.26
N LEU A 138 -13.54 7.16 10.20
CA LEU A 138 -13.70 7.41 11.63
C LEU A 138 -13.44 8.90 11.96
N ASN A 139 -12.39 9.48 11.40
CA ASN A 139 -12.07 10.90 11.61
C ASN A 139 -13.18 11.82 11.09
N LEU A 140 -13.79 11.51 9.95
CA LEU A 140 -14.96 12.26 9.45
C LEU A 140 -16.14 12.16 10.41
N PHE A 141 -16.45 10.94 10.85
CA PHE A 141 -17.53 10.69 11.80
C PHE A 141 -17.32 11.49 13.10
N VAL A 142 -16.15 11.37 13.73
CA VAL A 142 -15.83 12.08 14.97
C VAL A 142 -15.82 13.60 14.78
N SER A 143 -15.34 14.10 13.64
CA SER A 143 -15.37 15.54 13.33
C SER A 143 -16.80 16.10 13.27
N VAL A 144 -17.75 15.35 12.70
CA VAL A 144 -19.17 15.71 12.72
C VAL A 144 -19.72 15.73 14.15
N MET A 145 -19.35 14.75 14.97
CA MET A 145 -19.80 14.68 16.37
C MET A 145 -19.28 15.85 17.22
N ILE A 146 -18.02 16.23 17.03
CA ILE A 146 -17.43 17.42 17.67
C ILE A 146 -18.20 18.68 17.25
N ASN A 147 -18.41 18.87 15.94
CA ASN A 147 -19.02 20.11 15.43
C ASN A 147 -20.52 20.24 15.75
N THR A 148 -21.21 19.13 15.98
CA THR A 148 -22.62 19.07 16.38
C THR A 148 -22.83 19.08 17.90
N GLY A 149 -21.76 18.98 18.70
CA GLY A 149 -21.83 19.05 20.17
C GLY A 149 -22.34 17.77 20.83
N ALA A 150 -22.17 16.61 20.19
CA ALA A 150 -22.61 15.32 20.71
C ALA A 150 -21.72 14.80 21.86
N SER A 151 -21.73 15.48 23.00
CA SER A 151 -20.81 15.30 24.14
C SER A 151 -20.64 13.85 24.60
N LYS A 152 -21.72 13.10 24.77
CA LYS A 152 -21.67 11.68 25.20
C LYS A 152 -20.84 10.79 24.27
N ILE A 153 -20.88 11.06 22.96
CA ILE A 153 -20.11 10.29 21.99
C ILE A 153 -18.66 10.75 21.97
N ILE A 154 -18.41 12.06 22.11
CA ILE A 154 -17.05 12.62 22.21
C ILE A 154 -16.33 12.07 23.45
N GLU A 155 -17.01 11.99 24.60
CA GLU A 155 -16.48 11.44 25.86
C GLU A 155 -16.10 9.95 25.76
N SER A 156 -16.72 9.22 24.82
CA SER A 156 -16.38 7.81 24.55
C SER A 156 -15.17 7.63 23.62
N MET A 157 -14.69 8.70 22.99
CA MET A 157 -13.55 8.65 22.08
C MET A 157 -12.23 8.88 22.82
N PRO A 158 -11.10 8.35 22.30
CA PRO A 158 -9.78 8.66 22.86
C PRO A 158 -9.52 10.18 22.87
N PRO A 159 -9.14 10.79 24.01
CA PRO A 159 -8.89 12.23 24.09
C PRO A 159 -7.82 12.73 23.09
N ALA A 160 -6.80 11.90 22.84
CA ALA A 160 -5.75 12.20 21.88
C ALA A 160 -6.28 12.33 20.44
N LEU A 161 -7.28 11.52 20.05
CA LEU A 161 -7.93 11.60 18.74
C LEU A 161 -8.70 12.92 18.61
N VAL A 162 -9.53 13.24 19.61
CA VAL A 162 -10.31 14.50 19.64
C VAL A 162 -9.38 15.71 19.56
N ASN A 163 -8.34 15.72 20.38
CA ASN A 163 -7.34 16.80 20.37
C ASN A 163 -6.65 16.92 19.02
N THR A 164 -6.28 15.80 18.38
CA THR A 164 -5.67 15.81 17.05
C THR A 164 -6.62 16.42 16.02
N LEU A 165 -7.89 16.02 16.00
CA LEU A 165 -8.89 16.54 15.05
C LEU A 165 -9.11 18.05 15.18
N ILE A 166 -9.06 18.57 16.41
CA ILE A 166 -9.27 20.00 16.68
C ILE A 166 -8.00 20.81 16.37
N ASN A 167 -6.84 20.34 16.81
CA ASN A 167 -5.63 21.17 16.93
C ASN A 167 -4.55 20.87 15.89
N ALA A 168 -4.60 19.75 15.18
CA ALA A 168 -3.60 19.44 14.15
C ALA A 168 -3.73 20.37 12.94
N ALA A 169 -2.59 20.67 12.32
CA ALA A 169 -2.55 21.44 11.08
C ALA A 169 -3.33 20.68 9.99
N PRO A 170 -4.27 21.33 9.27
CA PRO A 170 -5.14 20.64 8.31
C PRO A 170 -4.40 19.74 7.32
N LEU A 171 -3.27 20.22 6.79
CA LEU A 171 -2.49 19.53 5.76
C LEU A 171 -1.97 18.16 6.22
N GLN A 172 -1.81 17.93 7.53
CA GLN A 172 -1.42 16.62 8.07
C GLN A 172 -2.46 15.54 7.77
N PHE A 173 -3.76 15.90 7.75
CA PHE A 173 -4.82 14.95 7.41
C PHE A 173 -4.76 14.50 5.96
N LEU A 174 -4.27 15.35 5.05
CA LEU A 174 -4.11 15.00 3.64
C LEU A 174 -2.99 13.96 3.44
N MET A 175 -1.93 14.03 4.24
CA MET A 175 -0.73 13.18 4.07
C MET A 175 -1.05 11.70 4.21
N GLY A 176 -1.92 11.31 5.15
CA GLY A 176 -2.34 9.90 5.28
C GLY A 176 -3.06 9.36 4.03
N GLY A 177 -3.76 10.21 3.26
CA GLY A 177 -4.36 9.83 1.99
C GLY A 177 -3.35 9.73 0.85
N MET A 178 -2.40 10.67 0.80
CA MET A 178 -1.32 10.68 -0.18
C MET A 178 -0.44 9.44 -0.07
N GLU A 179 -0.08 9.05 1.15
CA GLU A 179 0.68 7.84 1.44
C GLU A 179 0.02 6.62 0.81
N ARG A 180 -1.28 6.43 1.06
CA ARG A 180 -2.03 5.27 0.53
C ARG A 180 -2.19 5.32 -0.98
N PHE A 181 -2.38 6.49 -1.56
CA PHE A 181 -2.43 6.65 -3.01
C PHE A 181 -1.11 6.20 -3.67
N PHE A 182 0.03 6.65 -3.15
CA PHE A 182 1.34 6.25 -3.65
C PHE A 182 1.61 4.76 -3.40
N SER A 183 1.25 4.23 -2.22
CA SER A 183 1.37 2.80 -1.94
C SER A 183 0.57 1.96 -2.92
N ILE A 184 -0.68 2.32 -3.27
CA ILE A 184 -1.45 1.58 -4.28
C ILE A 184 -0.70 1.48 -5.62
N ILE A 185 -0.09 2.60 -6.07
CA ILE A 185 0.70 2.62 -7.33
C ILE A 185 1.90 1.68 -7.22
N ILE A 186 2.62 1.72 -6.11
CA ILE A 186 3.78 0.86 -5.83
C ILE A 186 3.34 -0.61 -5.84
N GLN A 187 2.31 -0.97 -5.06
CA GLN A 187 1.85 -2.35 -4.91
C GLN A 187 1.36 -2.95 -6.23
N ILE A 188 0.66 -2.17 -7.07
CA ILE A 188 0.28 -2.57 -8.43
C ILE A 188 1.52 -2.79 -9.30
N SER A 189 2.47 -1.86 -9.27
CA SER A 189 3.68 -1.94 -10.09
C SER A 189 4.55 -3.15 -9.72
N LEU A 190 4.79 -3.37 -8.43
CA LEU A 190 5.55 -4.51 -7.92
C LEU A 190 4.84 -5.83 -8.23
N SER A 191 3.51 -5.89 -8.14
CA SER A 191 2.73 -7.06 -8.53
C SER A 191 2.86 -7.40 -10.02
N VAL A 192 2.90 -6.41 -10.91
CA VAL A 192 3.19 -6.64 -12.34
C VAL A 192 4.63 -7.14 -12.55
N LEU A 193 5.59 -6.64 -11.78
CA LEU A 193 6.98 -7.08 -11.83
C LEU A 193 7.15 -8.54 -11.39
N VAL A 194 6.54 -8.94 -10.27
CA VAL A 194 6.60 -10.32 -9.76
C VAL A 194 5.79 -11.27 -10.66
N LEU A 195 4.66 -10.84 -11.22
CA LEU A 195 3.94 -11.60 -12.24
C LEU A 195 4.88 -11.97 -13.38
N ARG A 196 5.63 -10.99 -13.89
CA ARG A 196 6.60 -11.20 -14.98
C ARG A 196 7.74 -12.12 -14.56
N ALA A 197 8.21 -12.02 -13.33
CA ALA A 197 9.22 -12.91 -12.76
C ALA A 197 8.78 -14.38 -12.82
N VAL A 198 7.53 -14.65 -12.41
CA VAL A 198 6.95 -16.00 -12.40
C VAL A 198 6.65 -16.49 -13.81
N ALA A 199 5.92 -15.70 -14.60
CA ALA A 199 5.46 -16.06 -15.95
C ALA A 199 6.61 -16.45 -16.89
N HIS A 200 7.76 -15.76 -16.81
CA HIS A 200 8.90 -15.97 -17.69
C HIS A 200 10.13 -16.56 -16.98
N LYS A 201 9.99 -16.99 -15.72
CA LYS A 201 11.10 -17.51 -14.89
C LYS A 201 12.30 -16.53 -14.79
N LYS A 202 12.02 -15.22 -14.86
CA LYS A 202 13.01 -14.14 -14.74
C LYS A 202 13.16 -13.73 -13.27
N TRP A 203 13.84 -14.56 -12.49
CA TRP A 203 13.97 -14.40 -11.03
C TRP A 203 14.61 -13.08 -10.59
N SER A 204 15.41 -12.43 -11.43
CA SER A 204 15.94 -11.09 -11.15
C SER A 204 14.84 -10.06 -10.89
N PHE A 205 13.67 -10.19 -11.51
CA PHE A 205 12.53 -9.29 -11.27
C PHE A 205 11.89 -9.50 -9.90
N TYR A 206 11.93 -10.72 -9.35
CA TYR A 206 11.48 -10.97 -7.99
C TYR A 206 12.41 -10.31 -6.96
N PHE A 207 13.72 -10.53 -7.08
CA PHE A 207 14.69 -9.90 -6.16
C PHE A 207 14.70 -8.37 -6.28
N LEU A 208 14.48 -7.84 -7.50
CA LEU A 208 14.29 -6.41 -7.71
C LEU A 208 13.04 -5.90 -7.00
N ALA A 209 11.91 -6.63 -7.07
CA ALA A 209 10.70 -6.25 -6.36
C ALA A 209 10.93 -6.22 -4.85
N VAL A 210 11.59 -7.25 -4.28
CA VAL A 210 11.93 -7.31 -2.84
C VAL A 210 12.77 -6.09 -2.45
N GLY A 211 13.83 -5.78 -3.21
CA GLY A 211 14.69 -4.63 -2.93
C GLY A 211 13.95 -3.30 -2.99
N LEU A 212 13.14 -3.08 -4.03
CA LEU A 212 12.35 -1.85 -4.18
C LEU A 212 11.33 -1.69 -3.05
N HIS A 213 10.67 -2.78 -2.67
CA HIS A 213 9.74 -2.79 -1.55
C HIS A 213 10.45 -2.48 -0.23
N SER A 214 11.60 -3.09 0.01
CA SER A 214 12.37 -2.86 1.22
C SER A 214 12.81 -1.40 1.37
N ILE A 215 13.10 -0.71 0.26
CA ILE A 215 13.41 0.74 0.31
C ILE A 215 12.21 1.54 0.82
N VAL A 216 10.98 1.21 0.39
CA VAL A 216 9.76 1.84 0.92
C VAL A 216 9.65 1.59 2.43
N GLY A 217 9.85 0.33 2.86
CA GLY A 217 9.86 -0.05 4.27
C GLY A 217 10.92 0.68 5.09
N PHE A 218 12.13 0.86 4.57
CA PHE A 218 13.19 1.61 5.28
C PHE A 218 12.77 3.04 5.57
N VAL A 219 12.14 3.73 4.60
CA VAL A 219 11.69 5.12 4.80
C VAL A 219 10.52 5.20 5.78
N ALA A 220 9.58 4.26 5.73
CA ALA A 220 8.51 4.19 6.71
C ALA A 220 9.06 4.02 8.14
N VAL A 221 10.08 3.16 8.32
CA VAL A 221 10.71 2.92 9.62
C VAL A 221 11.54 4.11 10.10
N LEU A 222 12.23 4.81 9.19
CA LEU A 222 12.94 6.06 9.49
C LEU A 222 11.98 7.11 10.06
N TYR A 223 10.77 7.22 9.49
CA TYR A 223 9.72 8.10 10.00
C TYR A 223 9.18 7.63 11.36
N GLN A 224 8.92 6.33 11.51
CA GLN A 224 8.42 5.75 12.75
C GLN A 224 9.40 5.96 13.93
N LYS A 225 10.70 5.84 13.67
CA LYS A 225 11.77 6.08 14.66
C LYS A 225 12.10 7.56 14.87
N LYS A 226 11.37 8.48 14.24
CA LYS A 226 11.57 9.94 14.33
C LYS A 226 12.98 10.39 13.92
N ILE A 227 13.65 9.61 13.08
CA ILE A 227 14.92 10.01 12.44
C ILE A 227 14.62 10.99 11.30
N ILE A 228 13.54 10.73 10.57
CA ILE A 228 12.87 11.73 9.74
C ILE A 228 11.58 12.09 10.48
N ASP A 229 11.39 13.34 10.84
CA ASP A 229 10.23 13.81 11.61
C ASP A 229 9.18 14.51 10.74
N ASN A 230 9.59 14.98 9.57
CA ASN A 230 8.75 15.71 8.63
C ASN A 230 8.06 14.76 7.63
N VAL A 231 6.76 14.57 7.84
CA VAL A 231 5.89 13.75 6.98
C VAL A 231 5.91 14.19 5.51
N TYR A 232 6.11 15.48 5.21
CA TYR A 232 6.14 15.97 3.83
C TYR A 232 7.34 15.43 3.04
N TYR A 233 8.49 15.21 3.69
CA TYR A 233 9.63 14.59 3.03
C TYR A 233 9.39 13.10 2.75
N VAL A 234 8.73 12.42 3.68
CA VAL A 234 8.35 11.00 3.52
C VAL A 234 7.39 10.85 2.34
N GLU A 235 6.34 11.66 2.26
CA GLU A 235 5.38 11.62 1.17
C GLU A 235 5.97 12.08 -0.17
N GLY A 236 6.83 13.10 -0.16
CA GLY A 236 7.57 13.54 -1.35
C GLY A 236 8.47 12.42 -1.89
N PHE A 237 9.16 11.71 -1.02
CA PHE A 237 9.96 10.55 -1.40
C PHE A 237 9.11 9.38 -1.91
N ALA A 238 7.99 9.08 -1.24
CA ALA A 238 7.04 8.06 -1.67
C ALA A 238 6.47 8.37 -3.07
N CYS A 239 6.18 9.64 -3.37
CA CYS A 239 5.77 10.09 -4.70
C CYS A 239 6.83 9.78 -5.75
N VAL A 240 8.09 10.15 -5.49
CA VAL A 240 9.22 9.89 -6.40
C VAL A 240 9.41 8.39 -6.63
N LEU A 241 9.33 7.58 -5.57
CA LEU A 241 9.41 6.13 -5.69
C LEU A 241 8.24 5.54 -6.47
N ALA A 242 7.01 5.96 -6.20
CA ALA A 242 5.83 5.47 -6.91
C ALA A 242 5.96 5.73 -8.42
N ILE A 243 6.36 6.94 -8.81
CA ILE A 243 6.59 7.29 -10.21
C ILE A 243 7.78 6.49 -10.77
N GLY A 244 8.90 6.45 -10.07
CA GLY A 244 10.11 5.75 -10.51
C GLY A 244 9.88 4.25 -10.74
N ILE A 245 9.21 3.57 -9.80
CA ILE A 245 8.87 2.14 -9.90
C ILE A 245 7.86 1.93 -11.03
N ALA A 246 6.82 2.76 -11.16
CA ALA A 246 5.86 2.64 -12.24
C ALA A 246 6.51 2.81 -13.63
N LEU A 247 7.41 3.79 -13.79
CA LEU A 247 8.17 4.00 -15.03
C LEU A 247 9.13 2.85 -15.31
N LEU A 248 9.80 2.32 -14.29
CA LEU A 248 10.68 1.16 -14.40
C LEU A 248 9.91 -0.07 -14.89
N VAL A 249 8.76 -0.36 -14.28
CA VAL A 249 7.89 -1.48 -14.68
C VAL A 249 7.33 -1.25 -16.08
N TYR A 250 6.96 -0.01 -16.43
CA TYR A 250 6.56 0.32 -17.78
C TYR A 250 7.66 -0.01 -18.80
N ALA A 251 8.90 0.43 -18.54
CA ALA A 251 10.03 0.21 -19.43
C ALA A 251 10.44 -1.26 -19.55
N LEU A 252 10.48 -2.00 -18.44
CA LEU A 252 10.97 -3.38 -18.40
C LEU A 252 9.91 -4.43 -18.76
N VAL A 253 8.63 -4.14 -18.53
CA VAL A 253 7.54 -5.13 -18.64
C VAL A 253 6.46 -4.71 -19.62
N ILE A 254 5.87 -3.53 -19.45
CA ILE A 254 4.67 -3.13 -20.20
C ILE A 254 5.00 -2.80 -21.65
N LYS A 255 5.97 -1.90 -21.89
CA LYS A 255 6.38 -1.46 -23.23
C LYS A 255 6.81 -2.64 -24.12
N PRO A 256 7.68 -3.57 -23.68
CA PRO A 256 8.04 -4.74 -24.48
C PRO A 256 6.84 -5.64 -24.81
N SER A 257 5.89 -5.79 -23.87
CA SER A 257 4.70 -6.63 -24.07
C SER A 257 3.73 -6.04 -25.09
N ILE A 258 3.59 -4.70 -25.12
CA ILE A 258 2.79 -3.99 -26.14
C ILE A 258 3.42 -4.15 -27.53
N LEU A 259 4.74 -3.95 -27.63
CA LEU A 259 5.45 -4.06 -28.89
C LEU A 259 5.35 -5.47 -29.48
N ALA A 260 5.55 -6.51 -28.66
CA ALA A 260 5.41 -7.90 -29.10
C ALA A 260 4.01 -8.19 -29.69
N LYS A 261 2.95 -7.72 -29.01
CA LYS A 261 1.56 -7.92 -29.48
C LYS A 261 1.26 -7.18 -30.78
N SER A 262 1.87 -6.01 -31.00
CA SER A 262 1.71 -5.26 -32.26
C SER A 262 2.37 -5.94 -33.45
N MET A 263 3.52 -6.60 -33.23
CA MET A 263 4.23 -7.34 -34.29
C MET A 263 3.50 -8.61 -34.69
N ASP A 264 2.90 -9.32 -33.72
CA ASP A 264 2.14 -10.54 -33.97
C ASP A 264 0.87 -10.27 -34.81
N LYS A 265 0.15 -9.19 -34.49
CA LYS A 265 -1.06 -8.78 -35.23
C LYS A 265 -0.79 -8.39 -36.69
N ASN A 266 0.43 -7.94 -37.00
CA ASN A 266 0.82 -7.60 -38.38
C ASN A 266 1.21 -8.83 -39.22
N ASN A 267 1.34 -10.00 -38.59
CA ASN A 267 1.73 -11.26 -39.23
C ASN A 267 0.57 -12.28 -39.37
N GLU A 268 -0.67 -11.93 -38.97
CA GLU A 268 -1.84 -12.78 -39.22
C GLU A 268 -2.20 -12.74 -40.72
N PRO A 269 -2.32 -13.90 -41.41
CA PRO A 269 -2.73 -13.92 -42.80
C PRO A 269 -4.18 -13.41 -42.95
N LEU A 270 -4.39 -12.55 -43.97
CA LEU A 270 -5.67 -11.95 -44.35
C LEU A 270 -6.75 -12.98 -44.69
#